data_AF-A0AA39PML5-F1
#
_entry.id   AF-A0AA39PML5-F1
#
_cell.length_a   1.000
_cell.length_b   1.000
_cell.length_c   1.000
_cell.angle_alpha   90.00
_cell.angle_beta   90.00
_cell.angle_gamma   90.00
#
_symmetry.space_group_name_H-M   'P 1'
#
loop_
_entity.id
_entity.type
_entity.pdbx_description
1 polymer ?
#
loop_
_entity_poly.entity_id
_entity_poly.type
_entity_poly.pdbx_seq_one_letter_code
_entity_poly.pdbx_strand_id
1 'polypeptide(L)'
;MLDSSQSEIGGNAPGSATRPTVSAIARRIHGWSWQAFPIGMGTGAVYVTLAGLKHHTSALTTVETVFYFINMILFVLNSVTLLLQAILYPRQAWRLLQDPVKGVFVPLIVLSFATIIIGTINYAVPSGFVHPGFVYALFWVYIIFALLTCFPMILIWFNKPHDLNHFTPAYAFLIFPMMLVGVVSFNVLRVMDPTDSKALGVLLVGYFFQGLGFFMTFFYLCIYVIRVMTTGFLEGHQANGAFVACGPPGFTALALINLADHAREILPVHGHVSENVGEIWYAGSILAGLLLYGLAVFFFIFGILPYWFKLHKHLNEILGCWALTFPNVGWIATTRLLGDIFDIEGLYIVHMIMTILMVFTWFALISLTVVAFWRGLIFRSQEEDVLKDSLSSREEKGIPTVVDEEKGIATPSTMSESEPEHLQ
;
A
#
# COMPACT_ATOMS: atom_id res chain seq x y z
N MET A 1 45.07 -60.46 -33.44
CA MET A 1 46.41 -59.86 -33.53
C MET A 1 46.42 -58.93 -34.71
N LEU A 2 46.95 -57.72 -34.48
CA LEU A 2 47.25 -56.62 -35.38
C LEU A 2 46.26 -55.44 -35.34
N ASP A 3 46.85 -54.41 -34.74
CA ASP A 3 46.43 -53.10 -34.31
C ASP A 3 46.87 -52.09 -35.40
N SER A 4 46.05 -51.08 -35.69
CA SER A 4 46.50 -49.85 -36.38
C SER A 4 45.46 -48.73 -36.25
N SER A 5 45.55 -48.02 -35.14
CA SER A 5 45.53 -46.55 -35.02
C SER A 5 44.87 -45.75 -36.15
N GLN A 6 43.64 -45.27 -35.90
CA GLN A 6 43.14 -44.02 -36.49
C GLN A 6 43.29 -42.90 -35.46
N SER A 7 44.06 -41.88 -35.85
CA SER A 7 44.27 -40.64 -35.12
C SER A 7 42.96 -39.83 -35.05
N GLU A 8 42.42 -39.69 -33.84
CA GLU A 8 41.37 -38.71 -33.54
C GLU A 8 41.95 -37.30 -33.68
N ILE A 9 41.45 -36.57 -34.68
CA ILE A 9 41.64 -35.14 -34.82
C ILE A 9 40.83 -34.50 -33.71
N GLY A 10 41.53 -33.98 -32.69
CA GLY A 10 40.96 -33.21 -31.61
C GLY A 10 40.23 -31.97 -32.13
N GLY A 11 38.92 -32.07 -32.27
CA GLY A 11 38.03 -30.93 -32.40
C GLY A 11 37.96 -30.20 -31.06
N ASN A 12 38.62 -29.05 -30.97
CA ASN A 12 38.42 -28.10 -29.87
C ASN A 12 36.93 -27.79 -29.75
N ALA A 13 36.33 -28.20 -28.64
CA ALA A 13 35.00 -27.78 -28.25
C ALA A 13 34.95 -26.24 -28.19
N PRO A 14 33.90 -25.58 -28.70
CA PRO A 14 33.75 -24.15 -28.56
C PRO A 14 33.69 -23.82 -27.07
N GLY A 15 34.55 -22.88 -26.65
CA GLY A 15 34.67 -22.46 -25.25
C GLY A 15 33.28 -22.16 -24.68
N SER A 16 32.95 -22.81 -23.56
CA SER A 16 31.75 -22.51 -22.80
C SER A 16 31.86 -21.07 -22.31
N ALA A 17 31.26 -20.13 -23.04
CA ALA A 17 31.07 -18.77 -22.57
C ALA A 17 30.35 -18.86 -21.23
N THR A 18 31.07 -18.56 -20.15
CA THR A 18 30.52 -18.55 -18.79
C THR A 18 29.37 -17.56 -18.77
N ARG A 19 28.13 -18.06 -18.69
CA ARG A 19 26.94 -17.21 -18.58
C ARG A 19 27.16 -16.24 -17.43
N PRO A 20 26.96 -14.93 -17.62
CA PRO A 20 27.12 -13.96 -16.55
C PRO A 20 26.15 -14.30 -15.41
N THR A 21 26.69 -14.62 -14.23
CA THR A 21 25.90 -14.98 -13.06
C THR A 21 25.48 -13.73 -12.31
N VAL A 22 24.19 -13.65 -11.97
CA VAL A 22 23.62 -12.52 -11.21
C VAL A 22 23.61 -12.87 -9.73
N SER A 23 24.10 -11.96 -8.88
CA SER A 23 24.09 -12.19 -7.43
C SER A 23 22.66 -12.30 -6.87
N ALA A 24 22.49 -13.09 -5.81
CA ALA A 24 21.19 -13.25 -5.17
C ALA A 24 20.61 -11.91 -4.68
N ILE A 25 21.47 -11.00 -4.19
CA ILE A 25 21.08 -9.67 -3.72
C ILE A 25 20.57 -8.81 -4.88
N ALA A 26 21.24 -8.84 -6.04
CA ALA A 26 20.79 -8.11 -7.23
C ALA A 26 19.39 -8.55 -7.67
N ARG A 27 19.12 -9.87 -7.66
CA ARG A 27 17.79 -10.42 -7.96
C ARG A 27 16.71 -10.01 -6.95
N ARG A 28 17.08 -9.77 -5.69
CA ARG A 28 16.15 -9.27 -4.66
C ARG A 28 15.85 -7.79 -4.84
N ILE A 29 16.89 -6.98 -5.04
CA ILE A 29 16.72 -5.54 -5.27
C ILE A 29 15.89 -5.32 -6.55
N HIS A 30 16.20 -6.02 -7.64
CA HIS A 30 15.45 -5.92 -8.89
C HIS A 30 14.02 -6.46 -8.79
N GLY A 31 13.81 -7.54 -8.02
CA GLY A 31 12.49 -8.13 -7.80
C GLY A 31 11.61 -7.44 -6.76
N TRP A 32 12.14 -6.47 -6.00
CA TRP A 32 11.37 -5.75 -4.98
C TRP A 32 10.21 -4.98 -5.59
N SER A 33 9.08 -4.86 -4.88
CA SER A 33 7.89 -4.18 -5.42
C SER A 33 7.16 -3.36 -4.36
N TRP A 34 6.29 -2.46 -4.82
CA TRP A 34 5.44 -1.61 -3.97
C TRP A 34 4.46 -2.41 -3.09
N GLN A 35 4.21 -3.68 -3.43
CA GLN A 35 3.40 -4.61 -2.63
C GLN A 35 4.08 -5.01 -1.29
N ALA A 36 5.28 -4.51 -1.01
CA ALA A 36 5.93 -4.66 0.30
C ALA A 36 5.40 -3.69 1.38
N PHE A 37 4.87 -2.52 1.00
CA PHE A 37 4.32 -1.54 1.95
C PHE A 37 3.11 -2.02 2.76
N PRO A 38 2.18 -2.83 2.22
CA PRO A 38 1.12 -3.47 3.01
C PRO A 38 1.61 -4.22 4.27
N ILE A 39 2.83 -4.77 4.27
CA ILE A 39 3.43 -5.46 5.43
C ILE A 39 3.64 -4.46 6.58
N GLY A 40 4.22 -3.30 6.27
CA GLY A 40 4.38 -2.20 7.22
C GLY A 40 3.03 -1.66 7.68
N MET A 41 2.13 -1.38 6.75
CA MET A 41 0.78 -0.89 7.08
C MET A 41 -0.01 -1.85 7.97
N GLY A 42 0.08 -3.16 7.74
CA GLY A 42 -0.54 -4.17 8.59
C GLY A 42 0.09 -4.22 9.99
N THR A 43 1.40 -4.00 10.09
CA THR A 43 2.08 -3.80 11.38
C THR A 43 1.58 -2.54 12.08
N GLY A 44 1.37 -1.47 11.31
CA GLY A 44 0.64 -0.26 11.68
C GLY A 44 -0.72 -0.52 12.30
N ALA A 45 -1.52 -1.32 11.59
CA ALA A 45 -2.88 -1.68 11.98
C ALA A 45 -2.93 -2.35 13.36
N VAL A 46 -1.96 -3.21 13.67
CA VAL A 46 -1.90 -3.90 14.96
C VAL A 46 -1.76 -2.91 16.12
N TYR A 47 -0.73 -2.06 16.15
CA TYR A 47 -0.58 -1.16 17.29
C TYR A 47 -1.65 -0.07 17.34
N VAL A 48 -2.18 0.38 16.20
CA VAL A 48 -3.27 1.37 16.18
C VAL A 48 -4.55 0.80 16.77
N THR A 49 -4.91 -0.46 16.46
CA THR A 49 -6.08 -1.12 17.05
C THR A 49 -5.88 -1.45 18.52
N LEU A 50 -4.68 -1.89 18.92
CA LEU A 50 -4.34 -2.13 20.33
C LEU A 50 -4.42 -0.84 21.16
N ALA A 51 -3.91 0.28 20.64
CA ALA A 51 -3.97 1.58 21.31
C ALA A 51 -5.40 2.08 21.56
N GLY A 52 -6.38 1.59 20.78
CA GLY A 52 -7.79 1.90 20.95
C GLY A 52 -8.49 1.11 22.07
N LEU A 53 -7.86 0.11 22.68
CA LEU A 53 -8.49 -0.70 23.73
C LEU A 53 -8.85 0.16 24.95
N LYS A 54 -10.10 0.05 25.41
CA LYS A 54 -10.62 0.82 26.56
C LYS A 54 -9.82 0.58 27.84
N HIS A 55 -9.41 -0.67 28.07
CA HIS A 55 -8.52 -1.02 29.18
C HIS A 55 -7.09 -1.10 28.67
N HIS A 56 -6.30 -0.07 28.99
CA HIS A 56 -4.92 0.05 28.56
C HIS A 56 -3.97 -0.17 29.73
N THR A 57 -3.03 -1.10 29.59
CA THR A 57 -2.02 -1.40 30.62
C THR A 57 -0.63 -1.02 30.10
N SER A 58 0.30 -0.70 31.00
CA SER A 58 1.68 -0.37 30.61
C SER A 58 2.38 -1.49 29.81
N ALA A 59 2.04 -2.75 30.10
CA ALA A 59 2.51 -3.90 29.32
C ALA A 59 2.02 -3.83 27.85
N LEU A 60 0.75 -3.45 27.64
CA LEU A 60 0.20 -3.25 26.31
C LEU A 60 0.87 -2.09 25.57
N THR A 61 1.13 -0.95 26.24
CA THR A 61 1.91 0.16 25.67
C THR A 61 3.29 -0.30 25.20
N THR A 62 3.93 -1.22 25.92
CA THR A 62 5.24 -1.77 25.55
C THR A 62 5.14 -2.60 24.27
N VAL A 63 4.15 -3.49 24.18
CA VAL A 63 3.90 -4.29 22.97
C VAL A 63 3.66 -3.40 21.76
N GLU A 64 2.79 -2.40 21.91
CA GLU A 64 2.50 -1.42 20.86
C GLU A 64 3.75 -0.67 20.40
N THR A 65 4.58 -0.23 21.34
CA THR A 65 5.83 0.47 21.04
C THR A 65 6.80 -0.41 20.26
N VAL A 66 6.86 -1.72 20.56
CA VAL A 66 7.64 -2.69 19.78
C VAL A 66 7.13 -2.77 18.34
N PHE A 67 5.82 -2.91 18.14
CA PHE A 67 5.21 -2.91 16.81
C PHE A 67 5.46 -1.59 16.05
N TYR A 68 5.44 -0.45 16.74
CA TYR A 68 5.79 0.85 16.17
C TYR A 68 7.23 0.87 15.62
N PHE A 69 8.21 0.37 16.39
CA PHE A 69 9.60 0.28 15.90
C PHE A 69 9.76 -0.72 14.75
N ILE A 70 9.09 -1.88 14.81
CA ILE A 70 9.08 -2.86 13.70
C ILE A 70 8.55 -2.20 12.43
N ASN A 71 7.44 -1.45 12.53
CA ASN A 71 6.86 -0.73 11.40
C ASN A 71 7.84 0.29 10.79
N MET A 72 8.58 1.03 11.64
CA MET A 72 9.59 1.98 11.18
C MET A 72 10.75 1.27 10.45
N ILE A 73 11.21 0.12 10.96
CA ILE A 73 12.24 -0.70 10.31
C ILE A 73 11.77 -1.19 8.94
N LEU A 74 10.53 -1.71 8.85
CA LEU A 74 9.94 -2.18 7.59
C LEU A 74 9.80 -1.03 6.58
N PHE A 75 9.39 0.15 7.02
CA PHE A 75 9.29 1.33 6.17
C PHE A 75 10.65 1.73 5.60
N VAL A 76 11.70 1.80 6.43
CA VAL A 76 13.06 2.13 5.98
C VAL A 76 13.58 1.05 5.03
N LEU A 77 13.41 -0.24 5.36
CA LEU A 77 13.83 -1.35 4.50
C LEU A 77 13.19 -1.27 3.12
N ASN A 78 11.86 -1.10 3.06
CA ASN A 78 11.13 -1.00 1.80
C ASN A 78 11.55 0.22 0.98
N SER A 79 11.67 1.38 1.63
CA SER A 79 12.02 2.64 0.97
C SER A 79 13.46 2.60 0.43
N VAL A 80 14.42 2.13 1.24
CA VAL A 80 15.82 2.00 0.82
C VAL A 80 15.96 0.98 -0.30
N THR A 81 15.28 -0.16 -0.25
CA THR A 81 15.39 -1.19 -1.30
C THR A 81 14.81 -0.70 -2.63
N LEU A 82 13.67 -0.01 -2.61
CA LEU A 82 13.10 0.60 -3.82
C LEU A 82 13.91 1.78 -4.33
N LEU A 83 14.52 2.57 -3.45
CA LEU A 83 15.46 3.62 -3.85
C LEU A 83 16.70 3.02 -4.52
N LEU A 84 17.28 1.96 -3.96
CA LEU A 84 18.37 1.23 -4.58
C LEU A 84 17.96 0.64 -5.94
N GLN A 85 16.74 0.10 -6.05
CA GLN A 85 16.21 -0.37 -7.33
C GLN A 85 16.07 0.77 -8.34
N ALA A 86 15.58 1.93 -7.94
CA ALA A 86 15.46 3.09 -8.83
C ALA A 86 16.82 3.61 -9.33
N ILE A 87 17.85 3.54 -8.48
CA ILE A 87 19.22 3.96 -8.84
C ILE A 87 19.92 2.92 -9.72
N LEU A 88 19.83 1.63 -9.36
CA LEU A 88 20.56 0.55 -10.02
C LEU A 88 19.84 0.01 -11.26
N TYR A 89 18.50 0.03 -11.26
CA TYR A 89 17.63 -0.53 -12.29
C TYR A 89 16.47 0.45 -12.63
N PRO A 90 16.75 1.67 -13.12
CA PRO A 90 15.74 2.70 -13.34
C PRO A 90 14.62 2.26 -14.30
N ARG A 91 14.94 1.45 -15.31
CA ARG A 91 13.96 0.88 -16.25
C ARG A 91 12.97 -0.06 -15.55
N GLN A 92 13.44 -0.89 -14.63
CA GLN A 92 12.59 -1.76 -13.81
C GLN A 92 11.70 -0.95 -12.89
N ALA A 93 12.25 0.06 -12.22
CA ALA A 93 11.47 0.95 -11.35
C ALA A 93 10.36 1.67 -12.12
N TRP A 94 10.67 2.18 -13.31
CA TRP A 94 9.69 2.81 -14.20
C TRP A 94 8.62 1.81 -14.68
N ARG A 95 9.02 0.58 -15.06
CA ARG A 95 8.08 -0.49 -15.40
C ARG A 95 7.12 -0.81 -14.25
N LEU A 96 7.59 -0.83 -13.00
CA LEU A 96 6.73 -1.06 -11.84
C LEU A 96 5.73 0.07 -11.58
N LEU A 97 6.10 1.34 -11.83
CA LEU A 97 5.18 2.46 -11.71
C LEU A 97 4.04 2.39 -12.74
N GLN A 98 4.34 1.89 -13.95
CA GLN A 98 3.38 1.79 -15.05
C GLN A 98 2.58 0.48 -15.07
N ASP A 99 2.91 -0.48 -14.20
CA ASP A 99 2.26 -1.78 -14.08
C ASP A 99 0.84 -1.60 -13.48
N PRO A 100 -0.23 -2.09 -14.14
CA PRO A 100 -1.60 -1.87 -13.67
C PRO A 100 -1.96 -2.63 -12.39
N VAL A 101 -1.17 -3.62 -11.98
CA VAL A 101 -1.39 -4.42 -10.77
C VAL A 101 -0.49 -3.96 -9.63
N LYS A 102 0.77 -3.63 -9.92
CA LYS A 102 1.76 -3.23 -8.90
C LYS A 102 1.80 -1.72 -8.68
N GLY A 103 1.53 -0.93 -9.72
CA GLY A 103 1.54 0.53 -9.67
C GLY A 103 0.51 1.09 -8.68
N VAL A 104 -0.66 0.46 -8.55
CA VAL A 104 -1.69 0.90 -7.59
C VAL A 104 -1.22 0.83 -6.13
N PHE A 105 -0.17 0.07 -5.83
CA PHE A 105 0.42 -0.01 -4.49
C PHE A 105 1.45 1.10 -4.20
N VAL A 106 1.85 1.89 -5.21
CA VAL A 106 2.83 2.98 -5.05
C VAL A 106 2.43 3.96 -3.93
N PRO A 107 1.18 4.46 -3.86
CA PRO A 107 0.78 5.43 -2.83
C PRO A 107 0.78 4.87 -1.40
N LEU A 108 0.92 3.55 -1.23
CA LEU A 108 0.98 2.92 0.09
C LEU A 108 2.25 3.26 0.87
N ILE A 109 3.30 3.77 0.21
CA ILE A 109 4.43 4.39 0.91
C ILE A 109 3.95 5.56 1.79
N VAL A 110 3.02 6.37 1.29
CA VAL A 110 2.46 7.50 2.03
C VAL A 110 1.56 7.00 3.15
N LEU A 111 0.72 5.99 2.91
CA LEU A 111 -0.10 5.39 3.98
C LEU A 111 0.76 4.78 5.10
N SER A 112 1.86 4.12 4.74
CA SER A 112 2.82 3.60 5.72
C SER A 112 3.41 4.73 6.56
N PHE A 113 3.75 5.86 5.93
CA PHE A 113 4.23 7.05 6.64
C PHE A 113 3.17 7.65 7.59
N ALA A 114 1.89 7.66 7.21
CA ALA A 114 0.80 8.07 8.11
C ALA A 114 0.78 7.25 9.40
N THR A 115 0.95 5.93 9.31
CA THR A 115 0.99 5.09 10.52
C THR A 115 2.16 5.49 11.42
N ILE A 116 3.35 5.76 10.87
CA ILE A 116 4.51 6.23 11.63
C ILE A 116 4.22 7.57 12.33
N ILE A 117 3.54 8.50 11.67
CA ILE A 117 3.12 9.77 12.30
C ILE A 117 2.20 9.49 13.49
N ILE A 118 1.20 8.63 13.32
CA ILE A 118 0.26 8.26 14.40
C ILE A 118 1.02 7.58 15.56
N GLY A 119 1.95 6.66 15.27
CA GLY A 119 2.80 6.05 16.29
C GLY A 119 3.72 7.05 16.99
N THR A 120 4.25 8.04 16.26
CA THR A 120 5.05 9.13 16.83
C THR A 120 4.23 9.93 17.84
N ILE A 121 2.99 10.25 17.49
CA ILE A 121 2.05 10.97 18.37
C ILE A 121 1.69 10.13 19.61
N ASN A 122 1.48 8.82 19.45
CA ASN A 122 1.08 7.96 20.55
C ASN A 122 2.23 7.60 21.50
N TYR A 123 3.47 7.47 21.00
CA TYR A 123 4.57 6.89 21.78
C TYR A 123 5.75 7.83 21.97
N ALA A 124 6.12 8.64 20.97
CA ALA A 124 7.30 9.50 21.04
C ALA A 124 7.03 10.88 21.65
N VAL A 125 5.84 11.45 21.40
CA VAL A 125 5.44 12.73 22.00
C VAL A 125 5.22 12.62 23.52
N PRO A 126 4.43 11.65 24.05
CA PRO A 126 4.22 11.54 25.50
C PRO A 126 5.50 11.21 26.27
N SER A 127 6.46 10.55 25.61
CA SER A 127 7.79 10.25 26.17
C SER A 127 8.74 11.47 26.19
N GLY A 128 8.36 12.58 25.55
CA GLY A 128 9.18 13.80 25.46
C GLY A 128 10.30 13.74 24.41
N PHE A 129 10.43 12.66 23.64
CA PHE A 129 11.45 12.54 22.58
C PHE A 129 11.13 13.38 21.35
N VAL A 130 9.85 13.67 21.10
CA VAL A 130 9.40 14.44 19.94
C VAL A 130 8.52 15.59 20.41
N HIS A 131 8.86 16.81 19.99
CA HIS A 131 8.07 18.00 20.28
C HIS A 131 6.81 18.08 19.38
N PRO A 132 5.64 18.51 19.88
CA PRO A 132 4.43 18.65 19.06
C PRO A 132 4.60 19.53 17.80
N GLY A 133 5.45 20.56 17.87
CA GLY A 133 5.79 21.38 16.70
C GLY A 133 6.46 20.60 15.55
N PHE A 134 7.18 19.51 15.85
CA PHE A 134 7.71 18.60 14.82
C PHE A 134 6.59 17.78 14.17
N VAL A 135 5.60 17.33 14.94
CA VAL A 135 4.41 16.63 14.42
C VAL A 135 3.64 17.53 13.45
N TYR A 136 3.50 18.82 13.76
CA TYR A 136 2.90 19.80 12.84
C TYR A 136 3.70 19.92 11.53
N ALA A 137 5.03 19.89 11.57
CA ALA A 137 5.84 19.86 10.35
C ALA A 137 5.62 18.56 9.55
N LEU A 138 5.57 17.40 10.23
CA LEU A 138 5.30 16.11 9.61
C LEU A 138 3.93 16.06 8.93
N PHE A 139 2.93 16.76 9.45
CA PHE A 139 1.61 16.89 8.82
C PHE A 139 1.70 17.49 7.40
N TRP A 140 2.44 18.59 7.24
CA TRP A 140 2.62 19.21 5.92
C TRP A 140 3.49 18.36 5.00
N VAL A 141 4.52 17.70 5.54
CA VAL A 141 5.31 16.72 4.79
C VAL A 141 4.40 15.59 4.27
N TYR A 142 3.49 15.09 5.10
CA TYR A 142 2.52 14.07 4.70
C TYR A 142 1.64 14.52 3.54
N ILE A 143 1.08 15.73 3.61
CA ILE A 143 0.22 16.28 2.54
C ILE A 143 1.02 16.42 1.25
N ILE A 144 2.18 17.06 1.29
CA ILE A 144 3.03 17.23 0.09
C ILE A 144 3.38 15.85 -0.50
N PHE A 145 3.73 14.88 0.35
CA PHE A 145 4.06 13.54 -0.09
C PHE A 145 2.86 12.81 -0.71
N ALA A 146 1.66 12.98 -0.14
CA ALA A 146 0.42 12.45 -0.71
C ALA A 146 0.14 13.04 -2.09
N LEU A 147 0.27 14.35 -2.27
CA LEU A 147 0.03 15.02 -3.55
C LEU A 147 1.06 14.59 -4.61
N LEU A 148 2.34 14.58 -4.25
CA LEU A 148 3.43 14.19 -5.16
C LEU A 148 3.40 12.70 -5.54
N THR A 149 2.68 11.86 -4.79
CA THR A 149 2.55 10.44 -5.10
C THR A 149 1.24 10.15 -5.83
N CYS A 150 0.11 10.65 -5.33
CA CYS A 150 -1.21 10.34 -5.87
C CYS A 150 -1.44 10.96 -7.24
N PHE A 151 -1.11 12.25 -7.47
CA PHE A 151 -1.38 12.88 -8.76
C PHE A 151 -0.61 12.25 -9.93
N PRO A 152 0.71 11.98 -9.83
CA PRO A 152 1.42 11.27 -10.88
C PRO A 152 0.87 9.86 -11.12
N MET A 153 0.50 9.13 -10.07
CA MET A 153 -0.06 7.79 -10.21
C MET A 153 -1.45 7.81 -10.86
N ILE A 154 -2.30 8.79 -10.51
CA ILE A 154 -3.59 9.04 -11.17
C ILE A 154 -3.36 9.37 -12.65
N LEU A 155 -2.39 10.23 -12.98
CA LEU A 155 -2.05 10.55 -14.36
C LEU A 155 -1.63 9.31 -15.14
N ILE A 156 -0.74 8.49 -14.58
CA ILE A 156 -0.30 7.22 -15.19
C ILE A 156 -1.50 6.28 -15.38
N TRP A 157 -2.37 6.19 -14.38
CA TRP A 157 -3.53 5.32 -14.37
C TRP A 157 -4.55 5.71 -15.44
N PHE A 158 -5.01 6.96 -15.46
CA PHE A 158 -6.06 7.39 -16.39
C PHE A 158 -5.58 7.61 -17.82
N ASN A 159 -4.27 7.58 -18.07
CA ASN A 159 -3.70 7.57 -19.43
C ASN A 159 -3.83 6.23 -20.16
N LYS A 160 -4.35 5.18 -19.51
CA LYS A 160 -4.59 3.88 -20.12
C LYS A 160 -6.04 3.44 -19.93
N PRO A 161 -6.69 2.84 -20.95
CA PRO A 161 -7.98 2.20 -20.77
C PRO A 161 -7.84 0.97 -19.86
N HIS A 162 -8.83 0.72 -19.01
CA HIS A 162 -8.86 -0.41 -18.09
C HIS A 162 -10.16 -1.19 -18.29
N ASP A 163 -10.06 -2.51 -18.38
CA ASP A 163 -11.21 -3.40 -18.43
C ASP A 163 -11.86 -3.50 -17.04
N LEU A 164 -13.17 -3.28 -16.99
CA LEU A 164 -13.97 -3.37 -15.78
C LEU A 164 -13.92 -4.75 -15.12
N ASN A 165 -13.71 -5.82 -15.88
CA ASN A 165 -13.64 -7.19 -15.33
C ASN A 165 -12.47 -7.36 -14.35
N HIS A 166 -11.39 -6.60 -14.56
CA HIS A 166 -10.18 -6.60 -13.74
C HIS A 166 -10.25 -5.61 -12.58
N PHE A 167 -11.36 -4.86 -12.43
CA PHE A 167 -11.49 -3.87 -11.38
C PHE A 167 -11.47 -4.53 -9.99
N THR A 168 -10.66 -3.98 -9.10
CA THR A 168 -10.59 -4.40 -7.70
C THR A 168 -10.66 -3.18 -6.78
N PRO A 169 -11.17 -3.32 -5.54
CA PRO A 169 -11.20 -2.20 -4.60
C PRO A 169 -9.81 -1.65 -4.23
N ALA A 170 -8.72 -2.39 -4.49
CA ALA A 170 -7.35 -1.91 -4.31
C ALA A 170 -7.03 -0.69 -5.19
N TYR A 171 -7.79 -0.43 -6.26
CA TYR A 171 -7.59 0.78 -7.08
C TYR A 171 -7.86 2.07 -6.30
N ALA A 172 -8.62 1.99 -5.20
CA ALA A 172 -8.79 3.10 -4.26
C ALA A 172 -7.46 3.60 -3.66
N PHE A 173 -6.40 2.78 -3.65
CA PHE A 173 -5.08 3.16 -3.16
C PHE A 173 -4.50 4.39 -3.88
N LEU A 174 -4.89 4.64 -5.13
CA LEU A 174 -4.48 5.80 -5.92
C LEU A 174 -4.85 7.16 -5.28
N ILE A 175 -5.91 7.21 -4.48
CA ILE A 175 -6.39 8.43 -3.80
C ILE A 175 -6.36 8.30 -2.27
N PHE A 176 -6.22 7.08 -1.74
CA PHE A 176 -6.37 6.79 -0.32
C PHE A 176 -5.46 7.63 0.59
N PRO A 177 -4.18 7.95 0.24
CA PRO A 177 -3.38 8.85 1.06
C PRO A 177 -3.97 10.24 1.23
N MET A 178 -4.61 10.80 0.20
CA MET A 178 -5.32 12.08 0.34
C MET A 178 -6.52 11.92 1.28
N MET A 179 -7.28 10.84 1.15
CA MET A 179 -8.38 10.56 2.08
C MET A 179 -7.88 10.49 3.53
N LEU A 180 -6.77 9.81 3.78
CA LEU A 180 -6.25 9.57 5.12
C LEU A 180 -5.67 10.84 5.79
N VAL A 181 -5.55 11.96 5.07
CA VAL A 181 -5.21 13.27 5.66
C VAL A 181 -6.18 13.62 6.79
N GLY A 182 -7.47 13.27 6.70
CA GLY A 182 -8.43 13.52 7.79
C GLY A 182 -8.05 12.77 9.08
N VAL A 183 -7.61 11.52 8.96
CA VAL A 183 -7.15 10.70 10.09
C VAL A 183 -5.85 11.23 10.69
N VAL A 184 -4.90 11.62 9.84
CA VAL A 184 -3.64 12.24 10.28
C VAL A 184 -3.96 13.57 10.98
N SER A 185 -4.88 14.36 10.46
CA SER A 185 -5.26 15.68 11.00
C SER A 185 -5.79 15.58 12.42
N PHE A 186 -6.78 14.72 12.71
CA PHE A 186 -7.29 14.62 14.08
C PHE A 186 -6.21 14.10 15.05
N ASN A 187 -5.32 13.21 14.60
CA ASN A 187 -4.21 12.78 15.45
C ASN A 187 -3.22 13.91 15.75
N VAL A 188 -2.92 14.76 14.76
CA VAL A 188 -2.07 15.94 14.95
C VAL A 188 -2.73 16.94 15.90
N LEU A 189 -4.05 17.14 15.78
CA LEU A 189 -4.82 18.05 16.64
C LEU A 189 -4.78 17.63 18.12
N ARG A 190 -4.66 16.33 18.44
CA ARG A 190 -4.51 15.84 19.83
C ARG A 190 -3.30 16.41 20.58
N VAL A 191 -2.30 16.91 19.85
CA VAL A 191 -1.06 17.48 20.45
C VAL A 191 -0.90 18.97 20.14
N MET A 192 -1.91 19.61 19.56
CA MET A 192 -1.93 21.05 19.29
C MET A 192 -2.84 21.77 20.28
N ASP A 193 -2.49 23.02 20.59
CA ASP A 193 -3.36 23.90 21.35
C ASP A 193 -4.51 24.39 20.45
N PRO A 194 -5.79 24.21 20.84
CA PRO A 194 -6.94 24.69 20.07
C PRO A 194 -6.93 26.22 19.81
N THR A 195 -6.28 26.99 20.68
CA THR A 195 -6.14 28.45 20.56
C THR A 195 -5.14 28.87 19.49
N ASP A 196 -4.24 27.98 19.06
CA ASP A 196 -3.34 28.27 17.94
C ASP A 196 -4.15 28.30 16.63
N SER A 197 -4.07 29.43 15.92
CA SER A 197 -4.62 29.59 14.56
C SER A 197 -4.24 28.45 13.60
N LYS A 198 -3.09 27.79 13.79
CA LYS A 198 -2.67 26.63 13.00
C LYS A 198 -3.57 25.42 13.19
N ALA A 199 -4.20 25.25 14.36
CA ALA A 199 -5.12 24.15 14.63
C ALA A 199 -6.35 24.23 13.72
N LEU A 200 -6.90 25.43 13.51
CA LEU A 200 -7.96 25.66 12.54
C LEU A 200 -7.52 25.28 11.12
N GLY A 201 -6.29 25.63 10.74
CA GLY A 201 -5.71 25.23 9.44
C GLY A 201 -5.66 23.71 9.26
N VAL A 202 -5.14 22.98 10.26
CA VAL A 202 -5.09 21.50 10.24
C VAL A 202 -6.49 20.91 10.16
N LEU A 203 -7.45 21.43 10.93
CA LEU A 203 -8.84 20.99 10.93
C LEU A 203 -9.49 21.13 9.54
N LEU A 204 -9.42 22.32 8.94
CA LEU A 204 -10.04 22.61 7.64
C LEU A 204 -9.39 21.82 6.49
N VAL A 205 -8.06 21.71 6.50
CA VAL A 205 -7.32 20.89 5.53
C VAL A 205 -7.66 19.41 5.69
N GLY A 206 -7.83 18.95 6.93
CA GLY A 206 -8.31 17.60 7.26
C GLY A 206 -9.65 17.30 6.61
N TYR A 207 -10.65 18.16 6.79
CA TYR A 207 -11.96 18.02 6.14
C TYR A 207 -11.88 18.08 4.61
N PHE A 208 -11.11 19.01 4.06
CA PHE A 208 -10.97 19.17 2.61
C PHE A 208 -10.47 17.89 1.94
N PHE A 209 -9.36 17.34 2.42
CA PHE A 209 -8.76 16.14 1.84
C PHE A 209 -9.54 14.87 2.18
N GLN A 210 -10.13 14.79 3.37
CA GLN A 210 -11.04 13.69 3.73
C GLN A 210 -12.24 13.64 2.76
N GLY A 211 -12.87 14.78 2.48
CA GLY A 211 -13.98 14.89 1.54
C GLY A 211 -13.58 14.49 0.12
N LEU A 212 -12.49 15.07 -0.40
CA LEU A 212 -11.96 14.74 -1.72
C LEU A 212 -11.70 13.24 -1.87
N GLY A 213 -10.99 12.65 -0.91
CA GLY A 213 -10.64 11.24 -0.92
C GLY A 213 -11.86 10.33 -0.76
N PHE A 214 -12.80 10.68 0.12
CA PHE A 214 -14.02 9.91 0.34
C PHE A 214 -14.89 9.85 -0.91
N PHE A 215 -15.17 10.99 -1.57
CA PHE A 215 -16.02 10.98 -2.77
C PHE A 215 -15.38 10.18 -3.92
N MET A 216 -14.07 10.33 -4.13
CA MET A 216 -13.35 9.57 -5.15
C MET A 216 -13.37 8.06 -4.87
N THR A 217 -13.14 7.66 -3.62
CA THR A 217 -13.21 6.25 -3.24
C THR A 217 -14.64 5.71 -3.26
N PHE A 218 -15.65 6.53 -2.95
CA PHE A 218 -17.05 6.15 -3.05
C PHE A 218 -17.44 5.81 -4.50
N PHE A 219 -16.97 6.56 -5.49
CA PHE A 219 -17.16 6.20 -6.90
C PHE A 219 -16.52 4.84 -7.24
N TYR A 220 -15.32 4.56 -6.73
CA TYR A 220 -14.71 3.24 -6.88
C TYR A 220 -15.50 2.12 -6.21
N LEU A 221 -16.15 2.37 -5.08
CA LEU A 221 -17.06 1.40 -4.46
C LEU A 221 -18.30 1.14 -5.33
N CYS A 222 -18.89 2.18 -5.95
CA CYS A 222 -19.98 2.00 -6.91
C CYS A 222 -19.55 1.13 -8.10
N ILE A 223 -18.37 1.40 -8.66
CA ILE A 223 -17.80 0.60 -9.76
C ILE A 223 -17.53 -0.84 -9.31
N TYR A 224 -17.05 -1.05 -8.08
CA TYR A 224 -16.87 -2.39 -7.51
C TYR A 224 -18.19 -3.16 -7.43
N VAL A 225 -19.27 -2.52 -6.97
CA VAL A 225 -20.60 -3.16 -6.90
C VAL A 225 -21.05 -3.57 -8.32
N ILE A 226 -20.92 -2.67 -9.30
CA ILE A 226 -21.24 -3.00 -10.70
C ILE A 226 -20.40 -4.18 -11.19
N ARG A 227 -19.08 -4.16 -10.95
CA ARG A 227 -18.19 -5.26 -11.34
C ARG A 227 -18.64 -6.58 -10.74
N VAL A 228 -18.93 -6.62 -9.44
CA VAL A 228 -19.39 -7.85 -8.78
C VAL A 228 -20.75 -8.33 -9.31
N MET A 229 -21.66 -7.41 -9.65
CA MET A 229 -22.93 -7.76 -10.29
C MET A 229 -22.72 -8.36 -11.69
N THR A 230 -21.73 -7.89 -12.43
CA THR A 230 -21.47 -8.36 -13.81
C THR A 230 -20.65 -9.65 -13.86
N THR A 231 -19.64 -9.80 -13.00
CA THR A 231 -18.66 -10.91 -13.08
C THR A 231 -18.75 -11.89 -11.91
N GLY A 232 -19.59 -11.61 -10.91
CA GLY A 232 -19.58 -12.32 -9.63
C GLY A 232 -18.45 -11.87 -8.70
N PHE A 233 -18.33 -12.58 -7.56
CA PHE A 233 -17.32 -12.29 -6.54
C PHE A 233 -15.88 -12.39 -7.07
N LEU A 234 -14.96 -11.68 -6.41
CA LEU A 234 -13.53 -11.77 -6.70
C LEU A 234 -13.01 -13.18 -6.37
N GLU A 235 -12.10 -13.70 -7.20
CA GLU A 235 -11.53 -15.05 -7.06
C GLU A 235 -10.00 -15.01 -6.96
N GLY A 236 -9.42 -16.08 -6.41
CA GLY A 236 -7.98 -16.25 -6.27
C GLY A 236 -7.32 -15.17 -5.42
N HIS A 237 -6.19 -14.63 -5.89
CA HIS A 237 -5.49 -13.53 -5.22
C HIS A 237 -6.35 -12.28 -5.03
N GLN A 238 -7.25 -12.00 -5.98
CA GLN A 238 -8.06 -10.78 -5.97
C GLN A 238 -9.12 -10.78 -4.87
N ALA A 239 -9.50 -11.96 -4.34
CA ALA A 239 -10.43 -12.08 -3.21
C ALA A 239 -9.96 -11.27 -1.99
N ASN A 240 -8.64 -11.19 -1.76
CA ASN A 240 -8.07 -10.37 -0.69
C ASN A 240 -8.39 -8.87 -0.87
N GLY A 241 -8.45 -8.39 -2.11
CA GLY A 241 -8.77 -7.01 -2.44
C GLY A 241 -10.19 -6.60 -2.04
N ALA A 242 -11.11 -7.55 -1.84
CA ALA A 242 -12.48 -7.25 -1.38
C ALA A 242 -12.49 -6.52 -0.04
N PHE A 243 -11.56 -6.84 0.87
CA PHE A 243 -11.46 -6.21 2.19
C PHE A 243 -11.05 -4.74 2.13
N VAL A 244 -10.45 -4.28 1.02
CA VAL A 244 -10.17 -2.86 0.83
C VAL A 244 -11.46 -2.04 0.76
N ALA A 245 -12.58 -2.62 0.33
CA ALA A 245 -13.86 -1.92 0.15
C ALA A 245 -14.43 -1.34 1.47
N CYS A 246 -14.15 -1.96 2.63
CA CYS A 246 -14.60 -1.43 3.92
C CYS A 246 -13.78 -0.23 4.41
N GLY A 247 -12.57 -0.05 3.87
CA GLY A 247 -11.62 0.97 4.31
C GLY A 247 -12.15 2.38 4.13
N PRO A 248 -12.52 2.81 2.92
CA PRO A 248 -12.98 4.17 2.67
C PRO A 248 -14.11 4.66 3.60
N PRO A 249 -15.25 3.97 3.73
CA PRO A 249 -16.30 4.40 4.63
C PRO A 249 -15.87 4.31 6.10
N GLY A 250 -15.10 3.28 6.49
CA GLY A 250 -14.65 3.11 7.89
C GLY A 250 -13.71 4.21 8.37
N PHE A 251 -12.67 4.54 7.58
CA PHE A 251 -11.75 5.62 7.91
C PHE A 251 -12.42 6.99 7.82
N THR A 252 -13.37 7.17 6.90
CA THR A 252 -14.13 8.42 6.81
C THR A 252 -15.03 8.63 8.02
N ALA A 253 -15.72 7.58 8.49
CA ALA A 253 -16.49 7.64 9.72
C ALA A 253 -15.62 8.04 10.91
N LEU A 254 -14.47 7.39 11.07
CA LEU A 254 -13.50 7.69 12.12
C LEU A 254 -13.02 9.15 12.06
N ALA A 255 -12.64 9.62 10.88
CA ALA A 255 -12.12 10.96 10.68
C ALA A 255 -13.18 12.04 10.94
N LEU A 256 -14.40 11.88 10.41
CA LEU A 256 -15.46 12.87 10.57
C LEU A 256 -15.78 13.09 12.05
N ILE A 257 -15.96 12.02 12.82
CA ILE A 257 -16.32 12.12 14.24
C ILE A 257 -15.18 12.77 15.05
N ASN A 258 -13.93 12.33 14.89
CA ASN A 258 -12.80 12.89 15.66
C ASN A 258 -12.44 14.31 15.25
N LEU A 259 -12.49 14.66 13.96
CA LEU A 259 -12.29 16.04 13.52
C LEU A 259 -13.37 16.96 14.11
N ALA A 260 -14.62 16.49 14.14
CA ALA A 260 -15.71 17.28 14.67
C ALA A 260 -15.63 17.44 16.19
N ASP A 261 -15.13 16.44 16.91
CA ASP A 261 -14.87 16.55 18.35
C ASP A 261 -13.85 17.66 18.63
N HIS A 262 -12.73 17.69 17.90
CA HIS A 262 -11.78 18.82 17.98
C HIS A 262 -12.40 20.16 17.54
N ALA A 263 -13.33 20.14 16.59
CA ALA A 263 -13.98 21.37 16.14
C ALA A 263 -14.86 22.02 17.23
N ARG A 264 -15.33 21.25 18.23
CA ARG A 264 -16.04 21.77 19.40
C ARG A 264 -15.19 22.74 20.21
N GLU A 265 -13.88 22.51 20.27
CA GLU A 265 -12.94 23.36 20.99
C GLU A 265 -12.37 24.46 20.08
N ILE A 266 -12.01 24.12 18.84
CA ILE A 266 -11.33 25.04 17.93
C ILE A 266 -12.26 26.15 17.44
N LEU A 267 -13.46 25.82 16.94
CA LEU A 267 -14.30 26.82 16.27
C LEU A 267 -14.79 27.95 17.17
N PRO A 268 -15.26 27.69 18.41
CA PRO A 268 -15.71 28.77 19.29
C PRO A 268 -14.59 29.76 19.65
N VAL A 269 -13.36 29.26 19.83
CA VAL A 269 -12.19 30.08 20.20
C VAL A 269 -11.82 31.09 19.11
N HIS A 270 -11.97 30.72 17.84
CA HIS A 270 -11.68 31.62 16.71
C HIS A 270 -12.90 32.48 16.29
N GLY A 271 -14.03 32.35 16.98
CA GLY A 271 -15.21 33.21 16.80
C GLY A 271 -15.89 33.07 15.42
N HIS A 272 -15.75 31.92 14.76
CA HIS A 272 -16.27 31.71 13.41
C HIS A 272 -17.70 31.14 13.41
N VAL A 273 -18.53 31.58 12.46
CA VAL A 273 -19.88 31.07 12.13
C VAL A 273 -20.96 31.32 13.19
N SER A 274 -20.90 30.66 14.36
CA SER A 274 -21.87 30.81 15.46
C SER A 274 -21.34 30.17 16.74
N GLU A 275 -21.88 30.54 17.91
CA GLU A 275 -21.44 29.99 19.20
C GLU A 275 -21.57 28.45 19.28
N ASN A 276 -22.60 27.90 18.63
CA ASN A 276 -22.92 26.46 18.68
C ASN A 276 -22.36 25.68 17.49
N VAL A 277 -21.55 26.30 16.62
CA VAL A 277 -21.10 25.66 15.36
C VAL A 277 -20.37 24.34 15.61
N GLY A 278 -19.52 24.27 16.64
CA GLY A 278 -18.74 23.09 16.96
C GLY A 278 -19.61 21.90 17.38
N GLU A 279 -20.59 22.14 18.26
CA GLU A 279 -21.56 21.12 18.68
C GLU A 279 -22.43 20.63 17.51
N ILE A 280 -22.86 21.54 16.63
CA ILE A 280 -23.64 21.20 15.43
C ILE A 280 -22.81 20.31 14.49
N TRP A 281 -21.52 20.65 14.30
CA TRP A 281 -20.62 19.87 13.46
C TRP A 281 -20.38 18.48 14.03
N TYR A 282 -20.23 18.38 15.35
CA TYR A 282 -20.08 17.12 16.06
C TYR A 282 -21.32 16.23 15.94
N ALA A 283 -22.51 16.75 16.25
CA ALA A 283 -23.77 16.01 16.12
C ALA A 283 -24.01 15.53 14.68
N GLY A 284 -23.77 16.40 13.68
CA GLY A 284 -23.87 16.02 12.27
C GLY A 284 -22.87 14.93 11.86
N SER A 285 -21.65 15.00 12.40
CA SER A 285 -20.60 14.02 12.12
C SER A 285 -20.84 12.67 12.78
N ILE A 286 -21.49 12.62 13.94
CA ILE A 286 -21.94 11.35 14.55
C ILE A 286 -22.95 10.65 13.65
N LEU A 287 -23.96 11.37 13.15
CA LEU A 287 -24.96 10.80 12.24
C LEU A 287 -24.31 10.30 10.94
N ALA A 288 -23.50 11.14 10.29
CA ALA A 288 -22.79 10.75 9.08
C ALA A 288 -21.84 9.56 9.32
N GLY A 289 -21.11 9.59 10.43
CA GLY A 289 -20.20 8.52 10.83
C GLY A 289 -20.92 7.20 11.08
N LEU A 290 -22.11 7.21 11.69
CA LEU A 290 -22.91 6.00 11.90
C LEU A 290 -23.38 5.37 10.58
N LEU A 291 -23.81 6.19 9.61
CA LEU A 291 -24.22 5.71 8.28
C LEU A 291 -23.03 5.08 7.54
N LEU A 292 -21.87 5.74 7.56
CA LEU A 292 -20.65 5.24 6.93
C LEU A 292 -20.12 3.99 7.65
N TYR A 293 -20.22 3.93 8.97
CA TYR A 293 -19.89 2.73 9.74
C TYR A 293 -20.72 1.53 9.28
N GLY A 294 -22.04 1.69 9.10
CA GLY A 294 -22.91 0.65 8.56
C GLY A 294 -22.47 0.16 7.18
N LEU A 295 -22.08 1.09 6.29
CA LEU A 295 -21.54 0.76 4.96
C LEU A 295 -20.20 0.00 5.04
N ALA A 296 -19.32 0.37 5.96
CA ALA A 296 -18.03 -0.29 6.16
C ALA A 296 -18.22 -1.73 6.65
N VAL A 297 -19.07 -1.94 7.66
CA VAL A 297 -19.40 -3.27 8.20
C VAL A 297 -20.06 -4.13 7.11
N PHE A 298 -20.95 -3.55 6.30
CA PHE A 298 -21.53 -4.24 5.15
C PHE A 298 -20.45 -4.75 4.20
N PHE A 299 -19.51 -3.91 3.77
CA PHE A 299 -18.45 -4.34 2.85
C PHE A 299 -17.48 -5.35 3.47
N PHE A 300 -17.23 -5.27 4.77
CA PHE A 300 -16.45 -6.29 5.47
C PHE A 300 -17.14 -7.66 5.43
N ILE A 301 -18.43 -7.71 5.78
CA ILE A 301 -19.23 -8.94 5.72
C ILE A 301 -19.37 -9.43 4.27
N PHE A 302 -19.58 -8.52 3.32
CA PHE A 302 -19.67 -8.85 1.91
C PHE A 302 -18.37 -9.47 1.37
N GLY A 303 -17.21 -9.03 1.88
CA GLY A 303 -15.91 -9.61 1.58
C GLY A 303 -15.68 -10.98 2.24
N ILE A 304 -16.12 -11.18 3.49
CA ILE A 304 -15.85 -12.42 4.23
C ILE A 304 -16.69 -13.61 3.74
N LEU A 305 -17.92 -13.38 3.28
CA LEU A 305 -18.85 -14.43 2.82
C LEU A 305 -18.26 -15.38 1.76
N PRO A 306 -17.72 -14.90 0.63
CA PRO A 306 -17.12 -15.76 -0.40
C PRO A 306 -15.68 -16.20 -0.06
N TYR A 307 -15.05 -15.58 0.95
CA TYR A 307 -13.59 -15.59 1.11
C TYR A 307 -13.03 -17.01 1.24
N TRP A 308 -13.67 -17.86 2.05
CA TRP A 308 -13.18 -19.22 2.30
C TRP A 308 -13.19 -20.11 1.05
N PHE A 309 -14.13 -19.89 0.13
CA PHE A 309 -14.29 -20.70 -1.08
C PHE A 309 -13.58 -20.12 -2.30
N LYS A 310 -13.30 -18.81 -2.29
CA LYS A 310 -12.69 -18.10 -3.42
C LYS A 310 -11.20 -17.83 -3.27
N LEU A 311 -10.64 -17.94 -2.06
CA LEU A 311 -9.23 -17.69 -1.83
C LEU A 311 -8.34 -18.84 -2.35
N HIS A 312 -7.39 -18.51 -3.21
CA HIS A 312 -6.29 -19.41 -3.53
C HIS A 312 -5.28 -19.46 -2.39
N LYS A 313 -4.90 -20.68 -1.98
CA LYS A 313 -3.94 -20.91 -0.88
C LYS A 313 -2.51 -21.05 -1.40
N HIS A 314 -2.09 -20.12 -2.26
CA HIS A 314 -0.77 -20.14 -2.90
C HIS A 314 0.18 -19.11 -2.25
N LEU A 315 1.37 -19.57 -1.84
CA LEU A 315 2.34 -18.73 -1.11
C LEU A 315 2.93 -17.60 -1.96
N ASN A 316 2.96 -17.72 -3.29
CA ASN A 316 3.39 -16.64 -4.19
C ASN A 316 2.42 -15.46 -4.23
N GLU A 317 1.20 -15.63 -3.72
CA GLU A 317 0.13 -14.63 -3.70
C GLU A 317 -0.03 -13.96 -2.33
N ILE A 318 0.83 -14.28 -1.36
CA ILE A 318 0.69 -13.86 0.05
C ILE A 318 0.67 -12.34 0.25
N LEU A 319 1.30 -11.58 -0.65
CA LEU A 319 1.36 -10.12 -0.54
C LEU A 319 -0.02 -9.44 -0.64
N GLY A 320 -0.97 -10.06 -1.35
CA GLY A 320 -2.33 -9.53 -1.47
C GLY A 320 -3.13 -9.74 -0.20
N CYS A 321 -2.86 -10.80 0.56
CA CYS A 321 -3.54 -11.13 1.81
C CYS A 321 -3.35 -10.05 2.89
N TRP A 322 -2.33 -9.18 2.77
CA TRP A 322 -2.17 -8.03 3.66
C TRP A 322 -3.32 -7.03 3.62
N ALA A 323 -4.17 -7.06 2.57
CA ALA A 323 -5.43 -6.33 2.53
C ALA A 323 -6.44 -6.71 3.64
N LEU A 324 -6.25 -7.84 4.32
CA LEU A 324 -7.05 -8.25 5.49
C LEU A 324 -6.77 -7.41 6.74
N THR A 325 -5.69 -6.63 6.76
CA THR A 325 -5.26 -5.89 7.95
C THR A 325 -5.69 -4.42 7.88
N PHE A 326 -4.83 -3.55 7.36
CA PHE A 326 -4.97 -2.10 7.40
C PHE A 326 -6.35 -1.53 6.99
N PRO A 327 -7.00 -2.00 5.90
CA PRO A 327 -8.31 -1.46 5.52
C PRO A 327 -9.38 -1.56 6.61
N ASN A 328 -9.27 -2.53 7.52
CA ASN A 328 -10.26 -2.75 8.57
C ASN A 328 -10.11 -1.80 9.77
N VAL A 329 -8.97 -1.13 9.92
CA VAL A 329 -8.67 -0.31 11.10
C VAL A 329 -9.69 0.80 11.31
N GLY A 330 -10.10 1.49 10.22
CA GLY A 330 -11.01 2.63 10.31
C GLY A 330 -12.35 2.27 10.95
N TRP A 331 -12.99 1.20 10.50
CA TRP A 331 -14.28 0.79 11.05
C TRP A 331 -14.14 0.13 12.43
N ILE A 332 -13.07 -0.63 12.69
CA ILE A 332 -12.79 -1.20 14.01
C ILE A 332 -12.64 -0.07 15.04
N ALA A 333 -11.81 0.94 14.75
CA ALA A 333 -11.66 2.10 15.64
C ALA A 333 -12.97 2.90 15.77
N THR A 334 -13.78 2.97 14.72
CA THR A 334 -15.12 3.59 14.79
C THR A 334 -16.06 2.81 15.72
N THR A 335 -15.98 1.47 15.76
CA THR A 335 -16.74 0.65 16.73
C THR A 335 -16.44 1.09 18.16
N ARG A 336 -15.15 1.25 18.49
CA ARG A 336 -14.71 1.74 19.81
C ARG A 336 -15.27 3.13 20.12
N LEU A 337 -15.20 4.04 19.15
CA LEU A 337 -15.62 5.43 19.28
C LEU A 337 -17.13 5.56 19.47
N LEU A 338 -17.94 4.82 18.71
CA LEU A 338 -19.38 4.74 18.92
C LEU A 338 -19.73 4.16 20.29
N GLY A 339 -18.92 3.22 20.79
CA GLY A 339 -19.00 2.72 22.16
C GLY A 339 -18.85 3.82 23.21
N ASP A 340 -17.87 4.72 23.05
CA ASP A 340 -17.70 5.88 23.95
C ASP A 340 -18.89 6.84 23.88
N ILE A 341 -19.34 7.16 22.66
CA ILE A 341 -20.34 8.21 22.43
C ILE A 341 -21.71 7.80 22.97
N PHE A 342 -22.11 6.54 22.76
CA PHE A 342 -23.44 6.03 23.15
C PHE A 342 -23.43 5.20 24.44
N ASP A 343 -22.26 5.06 25.07
CA ASP A 343 -22.03 4.21 26.26
C ASP A 343 -22.53 2.77 26.09
N ILE A 344 -22.24 2.16 24.94
CA ILE A 344 -22.69 0.80 24.60
C ILE A 344 -21.56 -0.21 24.86
N GLU A 345 -21.67 -0.96 25.95
CA GLU A 345 -20.65 -1.93 26.37
C GLU A 345 -20.35 -3.00 25.30
N GLY A 346 -21.39 -3.47 24.59
CA GLY A 346 -21.26 -4.47 23.53
C GLY A 346 -20.29 -4.05 22.41
N LEU A 347 -20.16 -2.75 22.13
CA LEU A 347 -19.22 -2.25 21.11
C LEU A 347 -17.76 -2.38 21.56
N TYR A 348 -17.48 -2.28 22.86
CA TYR A 348 -16.14 -2.54 23.38
C TYR A 348 -15.74 -4.01 23.21
N ILE A 349 -16.69 -4.93 23.41
CA ILE A 349 -16.47 -6.36 23.21
C ILE A 349 -16.17 -6.65 21.73
N VAL A 350 -16.96 -6.08 20.81
CA VAL A 350 -16.73 -6.24 19.36
C VAL A 350 -15.36 -5.68 18.97
N HIS A 351 -15.01 -4.47 19.44
CA HIS A 351 -13.70 -3.87 19.20
C HIS A 351 -12.55 -4.77 19.69
N MET A 352 -12.68 -5.32 20.90
CA MET A 352 -11.68 -6.23 21.48
C MET A 352 -11.53 -7.51 20.65
N ILE A 353 -12.64 -8.14 20.26
CA ILE A 353 -12.63 -9.34 19.40
C ILE A 353 -11.91 -9.04 18.08
N MET A 354 -12.25 -7.93 17.42
CA MET A 354 -11.64 -7.55 16.15
C MET A 354 -10.15 -7.22 16.29
N THR A 355 -9.75 -6.60 17.41
CA THR A 355 -8.34 -6.34 17.72
C THR A 355 -7.55 -7.64 17.90
N ILE A 356 -8.13 -8.63 18.60
CA ILE A 356 -7.52 -9.96 18.75
C ILE A 356 -7.37 -10.64 17.37
N LEU A 357 -8.41 -10.60 16.53
CA LEU A 357 -8.36 -11.15 15.18
C LEU A 357 -7.33 -10.44 14.29
N MET A 358 -7.14 -9.14 14.45
CA MET A 358 -6.10 -8.37 13.76
C MET A 358 -4.71 -8.88 14.11
N VAL A 359 -4.42 -9.07 15.40
CA VAL A 359 -3.14 -9.60 15.90
C VAL A 359 -2.87 -11.00 15.35
N PHE A 360 -3.85 -11.92 15.43
CA PHE A 360 -3.69 -13.28 14.90
C PHE A 360 -3.48 -13.31 13.39
N THR A 361 -4.23 -12.49 12.66
CA THR A 361 -4.10 -12.35 11.21
C THR A 361 -2.71 -11.84 10.85
N TRP A 362 -2.21 -10.84 11.57
CA TRP A 362 -0.85 -10.33 11.37
C TRP A 362 0.21 -11.42 11.59
N PHE A 363 0.12 -12.19 12.68
CA PHE A 363 1.06 -13.29 12.94
C PHE A 363 1.05 -14.36 11.86
N ALA A 364 -0.14 -14.73 11.38
CA ALA A 364 -0.27 -15.68 10.26
C ALA A 364 0.38 -15.12 8.99
N LEU A 365 0.06 -13.88 8.61
CA LEU A 365 0.55 -13.26 7.39
C LEU A 365 2.06 -13.02 7.41
N ILE A 366 2.62 -12.53 8.51
CA ILE A 366 4.07 -12.31 8.62
C ILE A 366 4.83 -13.63 8.53
N SER A 367 4.34 -14.69 9.19
CA SER A 367 4.96 -16.02 9.15
C SER A 367 4.97 -16.58 7.73
N LEU A 368 3.83 -16.52 7.03
CA LEU A 368 3.73 -16.97 5.64
C LEU A 368 4.56 -16.11 4.69
N THR A 369 4.63 -14.79 4.94
CA THR A 369 5.45 -13.86 4.15
C THR A 369 6.94 -14.18 4.30
N VAL A 370 7.41 -14.47 5.51
CA VAL A 370 8.79 -14.89 5.77
C VAL A 370 9.10 -16.21 5.05
N VAL A 371 8.20 -17.20 5.11
CA VAL A 371 8.35 -18.48 4.39
C VAL A 371 8.41 -18.27 2.87
N ALA A 372 7.51 -17.45 2.31
CA ALA A 372 7.49 -17.14 0.89
C ALA A 372 8.76 -16.38 0.46
N PHE A 373 9.24 -15.46 1.31
CA PHE A 373 10.48 -14.73 1.08
C PHE A 373 11.68 -15.69 1.04
N TRP A 374 11.81 -16.59 2.02
CA TRP A 374 12.93 -17.55 2.09
C TRP A 374 12.93 -18.53 0.92
N ARG A 375 11.75 -19.01 0.51
CA ARG A 375 11.60 -19.88 -0.67
C ARG A 375 11.84 -19.13 -2.00
N GLY A 376 11.98 -17.81 -1.97
CA GLY A 376 12.19 -17.00 -3.17
C GLY A 376 10.96 -16.85 -4.05
N LEU A 377 9.76 -17.03 -3.49
CA LEU A 377 8.47 -16.91 -4.19
C LEU A 377 8.00 -15.47 -4.34
N ILE A 378 8.50 -14.57 -3.47
CA ILE A 378 8.22 -13.13 -3.50
C ILE A 378 9.53 -12.34 -3.50
N PHE A 379 9.48 -11.11 -4.03
CA PHE A 379 10.61 -10.17 -4.11
C PHE A 379 11.88 -10.78 -4.70
N ARG A 380 11.76 -11.57 -5.77
CA ARG A 380 12.90 -12.15 -6.47
C ARG A 380 12.60 -12.20 -7.97
N SER A 381 13.47 -11.58 -8.77
CA SER A 381 13.38 -11.62 -10.23
C SER A 381 14.11 -12.83 -10.82
N GLN A 382 13.81 -13.12 -12.08
CA GLN A 382 14.58 -14.10 -12.86
C GLN A 382 15.95 -13.50 -13.24
N GLU A 383 16.95 -14.36 -13.42
CA GLU A 383 18.31 -13.91 -13.75
C GLU A 383 18.36 -13.18 -15.09
N GLU A 384 17.59 -13.65 -16.05
CA GLU A 384 17.49 -13.07 -17.39
C GLU A 384 16.99 -11.62 -17.36
N ASP A 385 16.01 -11.32 -16.51
CA ASP A 385 15.43 -9.97 -16.40
C ASP A 385 16.46 -8.98 -15.83
N VAL A 386 17.26 -9.42 -14.85
CA VAL A 386 18.31 -8.58 -14.27
C VAL A 386 19.43 -8.33 -15.29
N LEU A 387 19.81 -9.35 -16.07
CA LEU A 387 20.84 -9.23 -17.11
C LEU A 387 20.39 -8.27 -18.21
N LYS A 388 19.14 -8.35 -18.67
CA LYS A 388 18.57 -7.45 -19.70
C LYS A 388 18.67 -5.98 -19.31
N ASP A 389 18.29 -5.64 -18.07
CA ASP A 389 18.39 -4.25 -17.60
C ASP A 389 19.84 -3.81 -17.35
N SER A 390 20.71 -4.74 -16.92
CA SER A 390 22.12 -4.43 -16.64
C SER A 390 22.93 -4.20 -17.92
N LEU A 391 22.68 -4.99 -18.98
CA LEU A 391 23.38 -4.90 -20.26
C LEU A 391 22.97 -3.64 -21.03
N SER A 392 21.67 -3.37 -21.10
CA SER A 392 21.18 -2.16 -21.77
C SER A 392 21.65 -0.86 -21.09
N SER A 393 21.84 -0.88 -19.77
CA SER A 393 22.44 0.25 -19.04
C SER A 393 23.94 0.45 -19.34
N ARG A 394 24.66 -0.57 -19.84
CA ARG A 394 26.08 -0.47 -20.24
C ARG A 394 26.22 0.09 -21.66
N GLU A 395 25.34 -0.33 -22.56
CA GLU A 395 25.27 0.19 -23.94
C GLU A 395 24.98 1.70 -23.95
N GLU A 396 24.04 2.18 -23.11
CA GLU A 396 23.76 3.63 -22.97
C GLU A 396 24.93 4.44 -22.39
N LYS A 397 25.78 3.81 -21.57
CA LYS A 397 26.96 4.48 -20.97
C LYS A 397 28.20 4.45 -21.88
N GLY A 398 28.07 3.96 -23.12
CA GLY A 398 29.18 3.88 -24.07
C GLY A 398 30.29 2.92 -23.62
N ILE A 399 30.01 2.02 -22.67
CA ILE A 399 30.94 0.94 -22.32
C ILE A 399 30.74 -0.14 -23.38
N PRO A 400 31.75 -0.46 -24.21
CA PRO A 400 31.58 -1.45 -25.27
C PRO A 400 31.14 -2.77 -24.65
N THR A 401 29.93 -3.21 -24.98
CA THR A 401 29.59 -4.62 -24.91
C THR A 401 30.52 -5.31 -25.90
N VAL A 402 31.36 -6.23 -25.41
CA VAL A 402 32.20 -7.06 -26.28
C VAL A 402 31.22 -7.90 -27.11
N VAL A 403 30.92 -7.43 -28.31
CA VAL A 403 30.19 -8.16 -29.32
C VAL A 403 31.22 -9.08 -29.96
N ASP A 404 31.06 -10.39 -29.75
CA ASP A 404 31.78 -11.40 -30.50
C ASP A 404 31.37 -11.30 -31.98
N GLU A 405 32.19 -10.59 -32.75
CA GLU A 405 32.14 -10.56 -34.20
C GLU A 405 32.71 -11.88 -34.74
N GLU A 406 31.86 -12.87 -34.98
CA GLU A 406 32.23 -13.92 -35.94
C GLU A 406 31.00 -14.53 -36.63
N LYS A 407 30.55 -13.87 -37.72
CA LYS A 407 30.49 -14.44 -39.08
C LYS A 407 29.66 -13.55 -40.00
N GLY A 408 30.34 -12.61 -40.65
CA GLY A 408 29.95 -12.13 -41.96
C GLY A 408 30.74 -12.87 -43.03
N ILE A 409 30.11 -13.80 -43.75
CA ILE A 409 30.51 -14.11 -45.13
C ILE A 409 29.24 -14.15 -45.96
N ALA A 410 29.11 -13.15 -46.82
CA ALA A 410 28.07 -13.03 -47.83
C ALA A 410 28.39 -13.91 -49.04
N THR A 411 27.34 -14.45 -49.66
CA THR A 411 27.32 -14.79 -51.09
C THR A 411 26.03 -14.21 -51.70
N PRO A 412 26.11 -13.49 -52.83
CA PRO A 412 24.95 -12.84 -53.45
C PRO A 412 24.29 -13.75 -54.48
N SER A 413 22.95 -13.81 -54.52
CA SER A 413 22.23 -14.24 -55.72
C SER A 413 20.79 -13.73 -55.77
N THR A 414 20.57 -12.86 -56.75
CA THR A 414 19.43 -12.77 -57.69
C THR A 414 18.04 -12.34 -57.21
N MET A 415 17.60 -11.27 -57.89
CA MET A 415 16.25 -10.70 -58.02
C MET A 415 15.11 -11.72 -58.21
N SER A 416 13.95 -11.39 -57.65
CA SER A 416 12.65 -11.50 -58.33
C SER A 416 11.61 -10.63 -57.61
N GLU A 417 10.98 -9.74 -58.36
CA GLU A 417 9.78 -8.96 -57.98
C GLU A 417 8.60 -9.87 -57.62
N SER A 418 7.75 -9.43 -56.68
CA SER A 418 6.28 -9.31 -56.86
C SER A 418 5.62 -8.80 -55.59
N GLU A 419 4.66 -7.89 -55.81
CA GLU A 419 3.83 -7.15 -54.86
C GLU A 419 2.64 -8.00 -54.35
N PRO A 420 1.66 -7.46 -53.58
CA PRO A 420 1.18 -8.05 -52.33
C PRO A 420 -0.19 -8.75 -52.45
N GLU A 421 -0.60 -9.55 -51.45
CA GLU A 421 -2.02 -9.86 -51.28
C GLU A 421 -2.43 -10.20 -49.83
N HIS A 422 -3.71 -9.91 -49.59
CA HIS A 422 -4.51 -9.84 -48.37
C HIS A 422 -4.69 -11.14 -47.56
N LEU A 423 -5.33 -10.95 -46.38
CA LEU A 423 -6.12 -11.87 -45.51
C LEU A 423 -5.44 -12.03 -44.14
N GLN A 424 -6.06 -11.77 -42.98
CA GLN A 424 -7.47 -11.61 -42.59
C GLN A 424 -7.55 -10.75 -41.32
#